data_AF-A0A5B8W6N6-F1
#
_entry.id   AF-A0A5B8W6N6-F1
#
_cell.length_a   1.000
_cell.length_b   1.000
_cell.length_c   1.000
_cell.angle_alpha   90.00
_cell.angle_beta   90.00
_cell.angle_gamma   90.00
#
_symmetry.space_group_name_H-M   'P 1'
#
loop_
_entity.id
_entity.type
_entity.pdbx_description
1 polymer ?
#
loop_
_entity_poly.entity_id
_entity_poly.type
_entity_poly.pdbx_seq_one_letter_code
_entity_poly.pdbx_strand_id
1 'polypeptide(L)'
;MKINFKVAVFFLLYLSLAGCKKYDTDYKSFLDHHEVTYPGLASGVTYHTGNLRAVLVWHPSPDPSIKNYVVSWNNGSDSVVVNATSHSPADSITVSIPNLKEYVYTFTIVAHDNDGNKSVGQDLNNVRVYGPSYISALFNRGYNTANPYSLNDDGTVTLNFNKADTGNVSTTILYTNKLGAATQKSFGPNDNSVTLTDYKLGSPISYQSAYKPTPDAVDAFPVKTADSFPTIYNIVECDKSLFKAYNLPTDVPSAYGWETYYLWDKSTGEPGFHTPGQNFPIWFTFDMGQSASLAKMKIWQRESGLYNYGNPKRFEIYGSNNPSSNGDFSNWVKLASFTSVKPSGLPVGQNTDADLAFERAGEPFTFPANLAPYRYIRFKVLETWGGGNYFHLCELTMYKTDK
;
A
#
# COMPACT_ATOMS: atom_id res chain seq x y z
N MET A 1 -108.09 42.36 -27.49
CA MET A 1 -106.83 41.67 -27.88
C MET A 1 -105.54 42.36 -27.39
N LYS A 2 -105.57 43.26 -26.39
CA LYS A 2 -104.35 43.94 -25.86
C LYS A 2 -103.93 43.51 -24.44
N ILE A 3 -104.78 42.78 -23.71
CA ILE A 3 -104.51 42.30 -22.34
C ILE A 3 -103.75 40.95 -22.36
N ASN A 4 -104.08 40.05 -23.29
CA ASN A 4 -103.43 38.73 -23.38
C ASN A 4 -101.95 38.79 -23.82
N PHE A 5 -101.54 39.83 -24.55
CA PHE A 5 -100.13 40.01 -24.96
C PHE A 5 -99.26 40.47 -23.78
N LYS A 6 -99.79 41.31 -22.88
CA LYS A 6 -99.05 41.76 -21.69
C LYS A 6 -98.81 40.62 -20.69
N VAL A 7 -99.77 39.71 -20.55
CA VAL A 7 -99.64 38.52 -19.70
C VAL A 7 -98.63 37.52 -20.29
N ALA A 8 -98.65 37.31 -21.61
CA ALA A 8 -97.68 36.43 -22.29
C ALA A 8 -96.24 36.97 -22.22
N VAL A 9 -96.04 38.29 -22.34
CA VAL A 9 -94.73 38.92 -22.20
C VAL A 9 -94.23 38.87 -20.76
N PHE A 10 -95.12 39.03 -19.76
CA PHE A 10 -94.75 38.87 -18.35
C PHE A 10 -94.37 37.42 -18.00
N PHE A 11 -95.04 36.43 -18.59
CA PHE A 11 -94.70 35.02 -18.42
C PHE A 11 -93.38 34.65 -19.11
N LEU A 12 -93.10 35.17 -20.30
CA LEU A 12 -91.82 34.96 -20.99
C LEU A 12 -90.64 35.59 -20.23
N LEU A 13 -90.84 36.75 -19.61
CA LEU A 13 -89.83 37.42 -18.78
C LEU A 13 -89.54 36.61 -17.51
N TYR A 14 -90.56 35.97 -16.92
CA TYR A 14 -90.40 35.08 -15.77
C TYR A 14 -89.69 33.77 -16.13
N LEU A 15 -89.90 33.22 -17.33
CA LEU A 15 -89.17 32.04 -17.80
C LEU A 15 -87.68 32.32 -18.08
N SER A 16 -87.30 33.56 -18.44
CA SER A 16 -85.88 33.92 -18.63
C SER A 16 -85.06 34.05 -17.33
N LEU A 17 -85.73 34.11 -16.17
CA LEU A 17 -85.07 34.08 -14.85
C LEU A 17 -84.88 32.65 -14.31
N ALA A 18 -85.47 31.64 -14.95
CA ALA A 18 -85.21 30.22 -14.68
C ALA A 18 -84.02 29.71 -15.51
N GLY A 19 -82.92 30.49 -15.53
CA GLY A 19 -81.65 30.03 -16.07
C GLY A 19 -81.09 28.89 -15.21
N CYS A 20 -80.50 27.88 -15.85
CA CYS A 20 -79.83 26.76 -15.20
C CYS A 20 -78.95 27.24 -14.04
N LYS A 21 -79.17 26.69 -12.84
CA LYS A 21 -78.20 26.81 -11.74
C LYS A 21 -76.86 26.30 -12.28
N LYS A 22 -75.83 27.15 -12.27
CA LYS A 22 -74.47 26.70 -12.51
C LYS A 22 -74.09 25.76 -11.37
N TYR A 23 -73.81 24.51 -11.70
CA TYR A 23 -73.30 23.48 -10.79
C TYR A 23 -71.81 23.71 -10.44
N ASP A 24 -71.40 24.96 -10.30
CA ASP A 24 -69.99 25.35 -10.10
C ASP A 24 -69.48 25.12 -8.68
N THR A 25 -70.35 24.71 -7.75
CA THR A 25 -70.02 24.47 -6.35
C THR A 25 -70.48 23.10 -5.84
N ASP A 26 -71.20 22.32 -6.65
CA ASP A 26 -71.65 20.98 -6.28
C ASP A 26 -70.47 20.04 -5.95
N TYR A 27 -69.31 20.23 -6.60
CA TYR A 27 -68.09 19.48 -6.29
C TYR A 27 -67.61 19.69 -4.83
N LYS A 28 -67.92 20.83 -4.21
CA LYS A 28 -67.55 21.13 -2.81
C LYS A 28 -68.30 20.27 -1.81
N SER A 29 -69.50 19.79 -2.16
CA SER A 29 -70.25 18.84 -1.32
C SER A 29 -69.64 17.44 -1.32
N PHE A 30 -68.85 17.09 -2.34
CA PHE A 30 -68.05 15.86 -2.37
C PHE A 30 -66.71 15.98 -1.60
N LEU A 31 -66.39 17.16 -1.05
CA LEU A 31 -65.16 17.43 -0.29
C LEU A 31 -65.43 17.72 1.21
N ASP A 32 -66.65 17.48 1.70
CA ASP A 32 -67.01 17.71 3.13
C ASP A 32 -66.62 19.12 3.66
N HIS A 33 -66.66 20.15 2.80
CA HIS A 33 -66.22 21.52 3.10
C HIS A 33 -64.76 21.69 3.54
N HIS A 34 -63.90 20.69 3.30
CA HIS A 34 -62.46 20.77 3.57
C HIS A 34 -61.67 20.62 2.26
N GLU A 35 -61.11 21.73 1.78
CA GLU A 35 -60.12 21.71 0.70
C GLU A 35 -58.79 21.24 1.31
N VAL A 36 -58.26 20.10 0.85
CA VAL A 36 -56.95 19.61 1.29
C VAL A 36 -55.88 20.28 0.45
N THR A 37 -55.18 21.25 1.04
CA THR A 37 -54.06 21.93 0.40
C THR A 37 -52.81 21.05 0.49
N TYR A 38 -52.11 20.86 -0.62
CA TYR A 38 -50.83 20.16 -0.65
C TYR A 38 -49.73 21.15 -1.06
N PRO A 39 -48.77 21.45 -0.15
CA PRO A 39 -47.59 22.23 -0.50
C PRO A 39 -46.80 21.57 -1.62
N GLY A 40 -46.07 22.39 -2.38
CA GLY A 40 -45.20 21.93 -3.46
C GLY A 40 -44.15 20.91 -3.01
N LEU A 41 -43.73 20.03 -3.91
CA LEU A 41 -42.77 18.96 -3.63
C LEU A 41 -41.33 19.44 -3.76
N ALA A 42 -40.44 18.89 -2.92
CA ALA A 42 -39.02 18.87 -3.22
C ALA A 42 -38.75 18.08 -4.51
N SER A 43 -37.66 18.40 -5.22
CA SER A 43 -37.28 17.70 -6.45
C SER A 43 -35.80 17.34 -6.48
N GLY A 44 -35.40 16.46 -7.40
CA GLY A 44 -33.99 16.07 -7.58
C GLY A 44 -33.36 15.45 -6.33
N VAL A 45 -34.13 14.67 -5.57
CA VAL A 45 -33.66 14.04 -4.33
C VAL A 45 -32.59 13.00 -4.67
N THR A 46 -31.40 13.18 -4.12
CA THR A 46 -30.22 12.33 -4.29
C THR A 46 -29.49 12.17 -2.97
N TYR A 47 -28.43 11.34 -2.94
CA TYR A 47 -27.62 11.16 -1.75
C TYR A 47 -26.16 10.88 -2.07
N HIS A 48 -25.33 11.10 -1.06
CA HIS A 48 -23.96 10.61 -1.00
C HIS A 48 -23.78 9.68 0.18
N THR A 49 -22.98 8.63 -0.05
CA THR A 49 -22.74 7.58 0.94
C THR A 49 -21.69 8.04 1.97
N GLY A 50 -21.86 7.62 3.22
CA GLY A 50 -20.96 7.99 4.33
C GLY A 50 -20.80 6.89 5.36
N ASN A 51 -19.91 7.14 6.33
CA ASN A 51 -19.63 6.22 7.43
C ASN A 51 -20.66 6.41 8.55
N LEU A 52 -21.58 5.46 8.70
CA LEU A 52 -22.67 5.50 9.68
C LEU A 52 -23.52 6.79 9.56
N ARG A 53 -23.60 7.32 8.34
CA ARG A 53 -24.40 8.49 7.97
C ARG A 53 -24.78 8.48 6.49
N ALA A 54 -25.84 9.20 6.17
CA ALA A 54 -26.23 9.52 4.79
C ALA A 54 -26.27 11.03 4.61
N VAL A 55 -25.76 11.54 3.49
CA VAL A 55 -25.88 12.96 3.13
C VAL A 55 -26.91 13.06 2.02
N LEU A 56 -28.08 13.62 2.32
CA LEU A 56 -29.17 13.79 1.36
C LEU A 56 -29.08 15.18 0.74
N VAL A 57 -29.38 15.26 -0.55
CA VAL A 57 -29.37 16.50 -1.32
C VAL A 57 -30.66 16.59 -2.13
N TRP A 58 -31.33 17.74 -2.12
CA TRP A 58 -32.51 17.99 -2.96
C TRP A 58 -32.61 19.46 -3.37
N HIS A 59 -33.39 19.72 -4.41
CA HIS A 59 -33.77 21.06 -4.82
C HIS A 59 -35.03 21.51 -4.05
N PRO A 60 -35.03 22.73 -3.48
CA PRO A 60 -36.22 23.28 -2.84
C PRO A 60 -37.41 23.36 -3.78
N SER A 61 -38.60 23.24 -3.22
CA SER A 61 -39.84 23.54 -3.93
C SER A 61 -39.94 25.05 -4.25
N PRO A 62 -40.47 25.45 -5.42
CA PRO A 62 -40.73 26.84 -5.75
C PRO A 62 -41.87 27.47 -4.94
N ASP A 63 -42.61 26.66 -4.18
CA ASP A 63 -43.71 27.12 -3.33
C ASP A 63 -43.17 27.93 -2.12
N PRO A 64 -43.46 29.24 -2.05
CA PRO A 64 -42.94 30.12 -1.01
C PRO A 64 -43.65 29.94 0.35
N SER A 65 -44.72 29.14 0.42
CA SER A 65 -45.44 28.89 1.67
C SER A 65 -44.72 27.87 2.57
N ILE A 66 -43.78 27.10 2.02
CA ILE A 66 -43.08 26.03 2.73
C ILE A 66 -42.18 26.61 3.82
N LYS A 67 -42.27 26.06 5.03
CA LYS A 67 -41.44 26.50 6.16
C LYS A 67 -40.28 25.55 6.44
N ASN A 68 -40.52 24.25 6.26
CA ASN A 68 -39.55 23.21 6.56
C ASN A 68 -39.86 21.92 5.78
N TYR A 69 -38.87 21.05 5.77
CA TYR A 69 -38.95 19.68 5.28
C TYR A 69 -38.78 18.74 6.46
N VAL A 70 -39.67 17.77 6.60
CA VAL A 70 -39.51 16.64 7.52
C VAL A 70 -38.94 15.48 6.72
N VAL A 71 -37.71 15.09 7.07
CA VAL A 71 -37.06 13.91 6.51
C VAL A 71 -37.24 12.77 7.50
N SER A 72 -37.88 11.68 7.10
CA SER A 72 -38.11 10.52 7.95
C SER A 72 -37.53 9.23 7.38
N TRP A 73 -37.24 8.28 8.25
CA TRP A 73 -36.75 6.94 7.89
C TRP A 73 -37.28 5.90 8.90
N ASN A 74 -36.89 4.63 8.74
CA ASN A 74 -37.38 3.53 9.59
C ASN A 74 -38.92 3.44 9.65
N ASN A 75 -39.58 3.55 8.50
CA ASN A 75 -41.04 3.60 8.39
C ASN A 75 -41.67 4.77 9.17
N GLY A 76 -40.96 5.89 9.26
CA GLY A 76 -41.44 7.11 9.91
C GLY A 76 -41.22 7.16 11.42
N SER A 77 -40.58 6.16 12.04
CA SER A 77 -40.29 6.19 13.49
C SER A 77 -39.24 7.24 13.84
N ASP A 78 -38.34 7.53 12.91
CA ASP A 78 -37.26 8.48 13.09
C ASP A 78 -37.39 9.61 12.07
N SER A 79 -37.07 10.83 12.48
CA SER A 79 -37.11 11.99 11.58
C SER A 79 -36.17 13.11 12.02
N VAL A 80 -35.89 14.01 11.07
CA VAL A 80 -35.26 15.29 11.31
C VAL A 80 -36.04 16.38 10.59
N VAL A 81 -36.12 17.56 11.20
CA VAL A 81 -36.71 18.75 10.59
C VAL A 81 -35.58 19.60 10.00
N VAL A 82 -35.72 19.96 8.73
CA VAL A 82 -34.78 20.80 7.99
C VAL A 82 -35.52 22.06 7.55
N ASN A 83 -35.11 23.22 8.06
CA ASN A 83 -35.77 24.48 7.69
C ASN A 83 -35.60 24.78 6.21
N ALA A 84 -36.65 25.31 5.57
CA ALA A 84 -36.57 25.79 4.20
C ALA A 84 -35.83 27.13 4.19
N THR A 85 -34.59 27.13 3.73
CA THR A 85 -33.76 28.33 3.63
C THR A 85 -33.84 29.00 2.26
N SER A 86 -34.44 28.33 1.28
CA SER A 86 -34.68 28.82 -0.08
C SER A 86 -35.94 28.19 -0.67
N HIS A 87 -36.51 28.89 -1.65
CA HIS A 87 -37.61 28.44 -2.52
C HIS A 87 -37.21 28.49 -4.00
N SER A 88 -35.91 28.55 -4.29
CA SER A 88 -35.41 28.49 -5.66
C SER A 88 -35.09 27.04 -6.02
N PRO A 89 -35.73 26.45 -7.05
CA PRO A 89 -35.36 25.11 -7.52
C PRO A 89 -33.95 25.03 -8.10
N ALA A 90 -33.28 26.16 -8.35
CA ALA A 90 -31.89 26.20 -8.77
C ALA A 90 -30.90 25.99 -7.60
N ASP A 91 -31.36 26.14 -6.35
CA ASP A 91 -30.54 25.94 -5.17
C ASP A 91 -30.52 24.45 -4.77
N SER A 92 -29.67 24.10 -3.80
CA SER A 92 -29.65 22.78 -3.19
C SER A 92 -29.71 22.89 -1.66
N ILE A 93 -30.52 22.04 -1.05
CA ILE A 93 -30.51 21.79 0.38
C ILE A 93 -29.75 20.49 0.61
N THR A 94 -28.79 20.52 1.53
CA THR A 94 -27.98 19.37 1.92
C THR A 94 -28.14 19.11 3.41
N VAL A 95 -28.41 17.87 3.79
CA VAL A 95 -28.48 17.45 5.20
C VAL A 95 -27.69 16.17 5.43
N SER A 96 -26.89 16.15 6.49
CA SER A 96 -26.23 14.93 6.97
C SER A 96 -27.11 14.30 8.05
N ILE A 97 -27.51 13.04 7.86
CA ILE A 97 -28.22 12.22 8.85
C ILE A 97 -27.19 11.33 9.56
N PRO A 98 -26.76 11.69 10.79
CA PRO A 98 -25.71 10.94 11.51
C PRO A 98 -26.28 9.73 12.26
N ASN A 99 -25.38 8.94 12.87
CA ASN A 99 -25.70 7.85 13.80
C ASN A 99 -26.59 6.74 13.21
N LEU A 100 -26.52 6.54 11.89
CA LEU A 100 -27.19 5.45 11.22
C LEU A 100 -26.39 4.16 11.40
N LYS A 101 -27.08 3.02 11.43
CA LYS A 101 -26.43 1.71 11.32
C LYS A 101 -26.03 1.47 9.87
N GLU A 102 -24.95 0.72 9.64
CA GLU A 102 -24.59 0.26 8.30
C GLU A 102 -25.71 -0.64 7.74
N TYR A 103 -26.47 -0.10 6.78
CA TYR A 103 -27.66 -0.73 6.24
C TYR A 103 -28.09 -0.03 4.93
N VAL A 104 -29.21 -0.47 4.35
CA VAL A 104 -29.88 0.21 3.24
C VAL A 104 -31.16 0.85 3.76
N TYR A 105 -31.28 2.16 3.59
CA TYR A 105 -32.43 2.93 4.07
C TYR A 105 -33.30 3.39 2.92
N THR A 106 -34.55 3.69 3.28
CA THR A 106 -35.44 4.54 2.50
C THR A 106 -35.70 5.79 3.33
N PHE A 107 -35.57 6.95 2.70
CA PHE A 107 -35.89 8.24 3.30
C PHE A 107 -37.09 8.84 2.61
N THR A 108 -38.00 9.45 3.37
CA THR A 108 -39.12 10.21 2.83
C THR A 108 -38.96 11.68 3.19
N ILE A 109 -39.04 12.57 2.20
CA ILE A 109 -38.97 14.01 2.40
C ILE A 109 -40.36 14.60 2.20
N VAL A 110 -40.91 15.21 3.25
CA VAL A 110 -42.24 15.84 3.23
C VAL A 110 -42.08 17.34 3.48
N ALA A 111 -42.64 18.17 2.58
CA ALA A 111 -42.65 19.62 2.76
C ALA A 111 -43.84 20.04 3.61
N HIS A 112 -43.63 20.96 4.55
CA HIS A 112 -44.66 21.50 5.44
C HIS A 112 -44.77 23.01 5.23
N ASP A 113 -45.97 23.51 4.99
CA ASP A 113 -46.23 24.95 4.86
C ASP A 113 -46.44 25.66 6.20
N ASN A 114 -46.66 26.97 6.13
CA ASN A 114 -46.91 27.83 7.29
C ASN A 114 -48.20 27.48 8.05
N ASP A 115 -49.17 26.84 7.38
CA ASP A 115 -50.48 26.48 7.94
C ASP A 115 -50.52 25.04 8.47
N GLY A 116 -49.42 24.31 8.33
CA GLY A 116 -49.27 22.93 8.81
C GLY A 116 -49.73 21.86 7.83
N ASN A 117 -50.05 22.22 6.58
CA ASN A 117 -50.34 21.25 5.53
C ASN A 117 -49.05 20.54 5.12
N LYS A 118 -49.19 19.31 4.61
CA LYS A 118 -48.07 18.45 4.21
C LYS A 118 -48.17 18.06 2.75
N SER A 119 -47.04 18.01 2.06
CA SER A 119 -47.00 17.50 0.68
C SER A 119 -47.20 15.98 0.64
N VAL A 120 -47.38 15.41 -0.55
CA VAL A 120 -47.53 13.94 -0.73
C VAL A 120 -46.24 13.15 -0.42
N GLY A 121 -45.12 13.82 -0.15
CA GLY A 121 -43.83 13.19 0.13
C GLY A 121 -43.04 12.78 -1.11
N GLN A 122 -41.72 12.67 -0.95
CA GLN A 122 -40.79 12.15 -1.94
C GLN A 122 -39.91 11.07 -1.31
N ASP A 123 -39.98 9.85 -1.84
CA ASP A 123 -39.19 8.73 -1.36
C ASP A 123 -37.85 8.63 -2.10
N LEU A 124 -36.78 8.52 -1.33
CA LEU A 124 -35.45 8.15 -1.80
C LEU A 124 -35.13 6.75 -1.30
N ASN A 125 -35.24 5.78 -2.21
CA ASN A 125 -35.01 4.37 -1.94
C ASN A 125 -33.53 3.99 -2.10
N ASN A 126 -33.15 2.85 -1.53
CA ASN A 126 -31.83 2.23 -1.70
C ASN A 126 -30.65 3.11 -1.27
N VAL A 127 -30.82 3.92 -0.22
CA VAL A 127 -29.75 4.74 0.35
C VAL A 127 -28.80 3.87 1.15
N ARG A 128 -27.64 3.55 0.57
CA ARG A 128 -26.63 2.73 1.23
C ARG A 128 -25.83 3.55 2.23
N VAL A 129 -25.78 3.09 3.48
CA VAL A 129 -24.88 3.59 4.52
C VAL A 129 -23.80 2.54 4.75
N TYR A 130 -22.54 2.96 4.73
CA TYR A 130 -21.39 2.09 4.96
C TYR A 130 -20.88 2.22 6.40
N GLY A 131 -20.07 1.26 6.84
CA GLY A 131 -19.57 1.23 8.21
C GLY A 131 -18.55 0.11 8.46
N PRO A 132 -18.54 -0.46 9.68
CA PRO A 132 -17.54 -1.45 10.09
C PRO A 132 -17.42 -2.69 9.19
N SER A 133 -18.52 -3.14 8.58
CA SER A 133 -18.54 -4.32 7.70
C SER A 133 -17.80 -4.01 6.40
N TYR A 134 -18.05 -2.85 5.79
CA TYR A 134 -17.28 -2.38 4.64
C TYR A 134 -15.79 -2.23 4.98
N ILE A 135 -15.46 -1.58 6.10
CA ILE A 135 -14.07 -1.42 6.56
C ILE A 135 -13.37 -2.78 6.73
N SER A 136 -14.08 -3.79 7.25
CA SER A 136 -13.53 -5.13 7.47
C SER A 136 -13.20 -5.90 6.19
N ALA A 137 -13.78 -5.50 5.05
CA ALA A 137 -13.52 -6.10 3.75
C ALA A 137 -12.41 -5.38 2.97
N LEU A 138 -11.88 -4.25 3.48
CA LEU A 138 -10.81 -3.51 2.82
C LEU A 138 -9.44 -4.11 3.14
N PHE A 139 -8.57 -4.13 2.14
CA PHE A 139 -7.16 -4.50 2.25
C PHE A 139 -6.28 -3.32 1.89
N ASN A 140 -5.07 -3.26 2.43
CA ASN A 140 -4.12 -2.24 2.01
C ASN A 140 -3.65 -2.52 0.58
N ARG A 141 -3.37 -1.44 -0.15
CA ARG A 141 -2.72 -1.50 -1.44
C ARG A 141 -1.36 -2.19 -1.29
N GLY A 142 -1.20 -3.34 -1.97
CA GLY A 142 0.04 -4.11 -1.90
C GLY A 142 1.24 -3.35 -2.46
N TYR A 143 2.40 -3.53 -1.85
CA TYR A 143 3.66 -3.05 -2.41
C TYR A 143 4.14 -3.95 -3.57
N ASN A 144 5.04 -3.46 -4.41
CA ASN A 144 5.64 -4.26 -5.48
C ASN A 144 6.65 -5.25 -4.88
N THR A 145 6.30 -6.53 -4.80
CA THR A 145 7.17 -7.54 -4.17
C THR A 145 8.43 -7.87 -4.98
N ALA A 146 8.43 -7.62 -6.29
CA ALA A 146 9.60 -7.86 -7.13
C ALA A 146 10.63 -6.73 -7.02
N ASN A 147 10.17 -5.49 -6.82
CA ASN A 147 11.03 -4.33 -6.60
C ASN A 147 10.41 -3.40 -5.54
N PRO A 148 10.48 -3.77 -4.24
CA PRO A 148 9.76 -3.05 -3.19
C PRO A 148 10.28 -1.63 -3.00
N TYR A 149 11.58 -1.41 -3.12
CA TYR A 149 12.18 -0.10 -2.91
C TYR A 149 13.42 0.13 -3.75
N SER A 150 13.78 1.41 -3.91
CA SER A 150 15.06 1.86 -4.43
C SER A 150 15.74 2.77 -3.41
N LEU A 151 16.99 2.48 -3.05
CA LEU A 151 17.86 3.40 -2.31
C LEU A 151 18.65 4.22 -3.33
N ASN A 152 18.43 5.53 -3.36
CA ASN A 152 19.06 6.43 -4.32
C ASN A 152 20.42 6.93 -3.80
N ASP A 153 21.30 7.35 -4.70
CA ASP A 153 22.66 7.81 -4.37
C ASP A 153 22.69 9.03 -3.42
N ASP A 154 21.63 9.84 -3.41
CA ASP A 154 21.45 10.96 -2.50
C ASP A 154 20.98 10.55 -1.08
N GLY A 155 20.83 9.25 -0.82
CA GLY A 155 20.39 8.69 0.44
C GLY A 155 18.89 8.81 0.69
N THR A 156 18.09 9.12 -0.34
CA THR A 156 16.63 9.05 -0.29
C THR A 156 16.13 7.65 -0.65
N VAL A 157 14.95 7.28 -0.15
CA VAL A 157 14.36 5.95 -0.34
C VAL A 157 13.04 6.07 -1.06
N THR A 158 12.91 5.46 -2.24
CA THR A 158 11.65 5.37 -2.97
C THR A 158 10.98 4.03 -2.67
N LEU A 159 9.76 4.05 -2.12
CA LEU A 159 8.92 2.87 -1.92
C LEU A 159 8.02 2.68 -3.14
N ASN A 160 7.93 1.46 -3.66
CA ASN A 160 7.18 1.13 -4.87
C ASN A 160 5.95 0.27 -4.52
N PHE A 161 4.81 0.68 -5.04
CA PHE A 161 3.51 0.05 -4.83
C PHE A 161 2.93 -0.49 -6.15
N ASN A 162 2.06 -1.51 -6.03
CA ASN A 162 1.29 -1.97 -7.17
C ASN A 162 0.29 -0.89 -7.60
N LYS A 163 -0.32 -1.02 -8.78
CA LYS A 163 -1.41 -0.12 -9.18
C LYS A 163 -2.50 -0.10 -8.10
N ALA A 164 -3.07 1.07 -7.84
CA ALA A 164 -4.15 1.20 -6.87
C ALA A 164 -5.40 0.41 -7.30
N ASP A 165 -6.05 -0.25 -6.34
CA ASP A 165 -7.35 -0.89 -6.58
C ASP A 165 -8.44 0.16 -6.78
N THR A 166 -9.55 -0.25 -7.40
CA THR A 166 -10.72 0.62 -7.56
C THR A 166 -11.19 1.17 -6.23
N GLY A 167 -11.46 2.47 -6.20
CA GLY A 167 -11.94 3.16 -4.99
C GLY A 167 -10.83 3.55 -4.01
N ASN A 168 -9.58 3.12 -4.18
CA ASN A 168 -8.47 3.65 -3.37
C ASN A 168 -8.35 5.17 -3.62
N VAL A 169 -8.23 5.94 -2.54
CA VAL A 169 -8.07 7.40 -2.61
C VAL A 169 -6.75 7.88 -2.03
N SER A 170 -6.13 7.09 -1.16
CA SER A 170 -4.80 7.37 -0.65
C SER A 170 -4.14 6.14 -0.05
N THR A 171 -2.82 6.20 0.06
CA THR A 171 -2.04 5.34 0.93
C THR A 171 -1.11 6.21 1.77
N THR A 172 -1.13 6.00 3.09
CA THR A 172 -0.32 6.74 4.06
C THR A 172 0.78 5.82 4.59
N ILE A 173 2.02 6.27 4.48
CA ILE A 173 3.21 5.63 5.04
C ILE A 173 3.51 6.26 6.39
N LEU A 174 3.77 5.44 7.40
CA LEU A 174 4.29 5.85 8.70
C LEU A 174 5.72 5.30 8.86
N TYR A 175 6.66 6.17 9.20
CA TYR A 175 8.08 5.84 9.30
C TYR A 175 8.80 6.69 10.35
N THR A 176 10.04 6.34 10.69
CA THR A 176 10.89 7.16 11.56
C THR A 176 11.85 7.97 10.70
N ASN A 177 11.93 9.29 10.93
CA ASN A 177 12.88 10.14 10.21
C ASN A 177 14.30 10.08 10.80
N LYS A 178 15.28 10.70 10.13
CA LYS A 178 16.71 10.76 10.50
C LYS A 178 16.94 11.43 11.86
N LEU A 179 16.00 12.26 12.32
CA LEU A 179 16.02 12.87 13.66
C LEU A 179 15.40 11.99 14.75
N GLY A 180 14.85 10.82 14.39
CA GLY A 180 14.23 9.87 15.31
C GLY A 180 12.74 10.13 15.60
N ALA A 181 12.10 11.08 14.91
CA ALA A 181 10.68 11.38 15.08
C ALA A 181 9.81 10.50 14.17
N ALA A 182 8.65 10.05 14.69
CA ALA A 182 7.62 9.42 13.87
C ALA A 182 7.04 10.44 12.89
N THR A 183 7.03 10.12 11.60
CA THR A 183 6.58 10.97 10.50
C THR A 183 5.68 10.17 9.57
N GLN A 184 4.77 10.84 8.87
CA GLN A 184 3.92 10.22 7.85
C GLN A 184 4.03 10.91 6.50
N LYS A 185 3.79 10.15 5.42
CA LYS A 185 3.67 10.69 4.07
C LYS A 185 2.56 9.96 3.31
N SER A 186 1.66 10.70 2.69
CA SER A 186 0.56 10.14 1.90
C SER A 186 0.77 10.38 0.41
N PHE A 187 0.28 9.46 -0.42
CA PHE A 187 0.27 9.60 -1.88
C PHE A 187 -1.07 9.10 -2.45
N GLY A 188 -1.41 9.59 -3.65
CA GLY A 188 -2.69 9.33 -4.28
C GLY A 188 -2.74 8.03 -5.09
N PRO A 189 -3.91 7.66 -5.63
CA PRO A 189 -4.08 6.42 -6.38
C PRO A 189 -3.38 6.43 -7.75
N ASN A 190 -3.06 7.62 -8.28
CA ASN A 190 -2.35 7.78 -9.56
C ASN A 190 -0.84 7.58 -9.43
N ASP A 191 -0.31 7.66 -8.20
CA ASP A 191 1.11 7.44 -7.92
C ASP A 191 1.33 5.98 -7.53
N ASN A 192 2.32 5.34 -8.15
CA ASN A 192 2.76 3.98 -7.81
C ASN A 192 4.01 3.97 -6.92
N SER A 193 4.46 5.12 -6.45
CA SER A 193 5.65 5.24 -5.64
C SER A 193 5.61 6.46 -4.75
N VAL A 194 6.37 6.41 -3.66
CA VAL A 194 6.56 7.55 -2.75
C VAL A 194 8.00 7.60 -2.27
N THR A 195 8.63 8.78 -2.37
CA THR A 195 10.02 8.98 -1.91
C THR A 195 10.06 9.55 -0.51
N LEU A 196 10.80 8.89 0.38
CA LEU A 196 11.11 9.33 1.74
C LEU A 196 12.52 9.94 1.74
N THR A 197 12.60 11.24 1.97
CA THR A 197 13.87 11.99 1.87
C THR A 197 14.72 11.92 3.14
N ASP A 198 14.05 11.68 4.26
CA ASP A 198 14.61 11.73 5.61
C ASP A 198 14.34 10.44 6.38
N TYR A 199 14.04 9.31 5.72
CA TYR A 199 13.86 8.03 6.40
C TYR A 199 15.15 7.56 7.11
N LYS A 200 15.01 7.10 8.35
CA LYS A 200 16.07 6.44 9.11
C LYS A 200 16.13 4.97 8.72
N LEU A 201 17.20 4.58 8.05
CA LEU A 201 17.40 3.20 7.59
C LEU A 201 17.33 2.20 8.76
N GLY A 202 16.93 0.98 8.45
CA GLY A 202 16.69 -0.09 9.42
C GLY A 202 15.51 0.12 10.37
N SER A 203 14.82 1.27 10.37
CA SER A 203 13.63 1.50 11.20
C SER A 203 12.37 0.88 10.57
N PRO A 204 11.35 0.50 11.35
CA PRO A 204 10.14 -0.07 10.77
C PRO A 204 9.36 0.97 9.97
N ILE A 205 8.74 0.50 8.88
CA ILE A 205 7.79 1.26 8.08
C ILE A 205 6.46 0.51 8.11
N SER A 206 5.36 1.22 8.33
CA SER A 206 4.01 0.69 8.12
C SER A 206 3.24 1.54 7.12
N TYR A 207 2.19 0.98 6.53
CA TYR A 207 1.35 1.70 5.58
C TYR A 207 -0.12 1.33 5.74
N GLN A 208 -0.99 2.30 5.47
CA GLN A 208 -2.44 2.14 5.56
C GLN A 208 -3.11 2.83 4.38
N SER A 209 -3.96 2.11 3.66
CA SER A 209 -4.74 2.63 2.54
C SER A 209 -6.12 3.11 2.97
N ALA A 210 -6.70 4.03 2.20
CA ALA A 210 -8.08 4.48 2.38
C ALA A 210 -8.86 4.40 1.07
N TYR A 211 -10.15 4.09 1.17
CA TYR A 211 -11.02 3.82 0.04
C TYR A 211 -12.33 4.58 0.12
N LYS A 212 -12.88 4.96 -1.03
CA LYS A 212 -14.28 5.39 -1.17
C LYS A 212 -15.09 4.29 -1.86
N PRO A 213 -16.27 3.91 -1.32
CA PRO A 213 -17.12 2.88 -1.92
C PRO A 213 -17.74 3.35 -3.26
N THR A 214 -17.97 4.65 -3.39
CA THR A 214 -18.42 5.31 -4.62
C THR A 214 -17.61 6.59 -4.84
N PRO A 215 -17.42 7.06 -6.09
CA PRO A 215 -16.64 8.29 -6.35
C PRO A 215 -17.14 9.52 -5.60
N ASP A 216 -18.45 9.60 -5.40
CA ASP A 216 -19.18 10.70 -4.74
C ASP A 216 -19.37 10.50 -3.23
N ALA A 217 -18.87 9.40 -2.64
CA ALA A 217 -18.93 9.18 -1.20
C ALA A 217 -18.30 10.37 -0.44
N VAL A 218 -18.97 10.82 0.62
CA VAL A 218 -18.49 11.96 1.42
C VAL A 218 -17.33 11.59 2.33
N ASP A 219 -17.25 10.31 2.72
CA ASP A 219 -16.22 9.79 3.63
C ASP A 219 -15.28 8.83 2.91
N ALA A 220 -14.00 8.89 3.28
CA ALA A 220 -13.04 7.85 2.95
C ALA A 220 -12.89 6.89 4.14
N PHE A 221 -12.76 5.61 3.84
CA PHE A 221 -12.70 4.52 4.81
C PHE A 221 -11.27 3.98 4.87
N PRO A 222 -10.53 4.21 5.96
CA PRO A 222 -9.23 3.58 6.14
C PRO A 222 -9.40 2.08 6.32
N VAL A 223 -8.48 1.31 5.76
CA VAL A 223 -8.33 -0.12 6.06
C VAL A 223 -8.14 -0.28 7.58
N LYS A 224 -8.73 -1.31 8.18
CA LYS A 224 -8.76 -1.46 9.65
C LYS A 224 -7.38 -1.48 10.31
N THR A 225 -6.41 -2.12 9.68
CA THR A 225 -5.06 -2.33 10.21
C THR A 225 -4.02 -1.92 9.19
N ALA A 226 -2.99 -1.21 9.64
CA ALA A 226 -1.82 -0.93 8.81
C ALA A 226 -1.01 -2.22 8.60
N ASP A 227 -0.43 -2.36 7.42
CA ASP A 227 0.51 -3.44 7.10
C ASP A 227 1.95 -2.97 7.30
N SER A 228 2.87 -3.92 7.47
CA SER A 228 4.31 -3.65 7.58
C SER A 228 4.98 -3.70 6.21
N PHE A 229 5.88 -2.77 5.96
CA PHE A 229 6.75 -2.77 4.80
C PHE A 229 8.09 -3.46 5.14
N PRO A 230 8.75 -4.14 4.17
CA PRO A 230 10.07 -4.74 4.40
C PRO A 230 11.08 -3.74 4.96
N THR A 231 11.91 -4.17 5.92
CA THR A 231 12.96 -3.31 6.46
C THR A 231 14.02 -3.01 5.40
N ILE A 232 14.37 -1.73 5.29
CA ILE A 232 15.31 -1.23 4.28
C ILE A 232 16.63 -0.92 4.96
N TYR A 233 17.70 -1.57 4.53
CA TYR A 233 19.08 -1.36 5.01
C TYR A 233 19.94 -0.75 3.93
N ASN A 234 20.97 0.00 4.33
CA ASN A 234 22.11 0.24 3.45
C ASN A 234 22.99 -1.02 3.42
N ILE A 235 23.70 -1.24 2.32
CA ILE A 235 24.70 -2.31 2.21
C ILE A 235 26.03 -1.65 1.91
N VAL A 236 26.95 -1.73 2.87
CA VAL A 236 28.28 -1.12 2.78
C VAL A 236 29.35 -2.19 2.82
N GLU A 237 30.48 -1.93 2.19
CA GLU A 237 31.66 -2.79 2.27
C GLU A 237 32.21 -2.81 3.70
N CYS A 238 32.60 -3.99 4.18
CA CYS A 238 33.36 -4.11 5.42
C CYS A 238 34.76 -3.52 5.22
N ASP A 239 35.22 -2.68 6.16
CA ASP A 239 36.57 -2.14 6.15
C ASP A 239 37.66 -3.24 6.13
N LYS A 240 38.23 -3.47 4.93
CA LYS A 240 39.31 -4.43 4.67
C LYS A 240 40.61 -4.12 5.39
N SER A 241 40.85 -2.86 5.79
CA SER A 241 42.07 -2.50 6.52
C SER A 241 42.14 -3.14 7.90
N LEU A 242 40.99 -3.59 8.42
CA LEU A 242 40.87 -4.31 9.68
C LEU A 242 41.08 -5.83 9.53
N PHE A 243 41.07 -6.35 8.30
CA PHE A 243 41.11 -7.79 8.04
C PHE A 243 42.49 -8.36 8.31
N LYS A 244 42.54 -9.51 8.97
CA LYS A 244 43.78 -10.20 9.32
C LYS A 244 43.61 -11.70 9.18
N ALA A 245 44.67 -12.38 8.74
CA ALA A 245 44.73 -13.84 8.83
C ALA A 245 44.56 -14.28 10.30
N TYR A 246 43.76 -15.31 10.52
CA TYR A 246 43.52 -15.87 11.85
C TYR A 246 43.67 -17.38 11.80
N ASN A 247 44.92 -17.83 11.78
CA ASN A 247 45.25 -19.24 11.54
C ASN A 247 44.92 -20.09 12.77
N LEU A 248 44.01 -21.05 12.61
CA LEU A 248 43.66 -22.03 13.63
C LEU A 248 44.32 -23.40 13.34
N PRO A 249 44.50 -24.28 14.35
CA PRO A 249 45.27 -25.52 14.17
C PRO A 249 44.78 -26.46 13.06
N THR A 250 43.50 -26.42 12.72
CA THR A 250 42.90 -27.27 11.69
C THR A 250 42.84 -26.62 10.31
N ASP A 251 43.18 -25.34 10.21
CA ASP A 251 43.11 -24.60 8.95
C ASP A 251 44.23 -25.04 8.01
N VAL A 252 43.96 -24.99 6.71
CA VAL A 252 44.95 -25.30 5.69
C VAL A 252 45.83 -24.07 5.46
N PRO A 253 47.16 -24.16 5.59
CA PRO A 253 48.04 -23.02 5.45
C PRO A 253 48.08 -22.50 4.00
N SER A 254 48.54 -21.27 3.82
CA SER A 254 48.98 -20.75 2.52
C SER A 254 50.23 -21.49 2.01
N ALA A 255 50.48 -21.41 0.71
CA ALA A 255 51.65 -21.98 0.06
C ALA A 255 52.14 -21.11 -1.11
N TYR A 256 53.37 -21.36 -1.56
CA TYR A 256 53.95 -20.80 -2.78
C TYR A 256 54.06 -19.26 -2.80
N GLY A 257 54.07 -18.61 -1.64
CA GLY A 257 54.07 -17.14 -1.52
C GLY A 257 52.72 -16.50 -1.84
N TRP A 258 51.65 -17.29 -1.96
CA TRP A 258 50.27 -16.85 -2.14
C TRP A 258 49.57 -16.86 -0.77
N GLU A 259 49.63 -15.72 -0.10
CA GLU A 259 49.25 -15.53 1.29
C GLU A 259 47.82 -14.99 1.48
N THR A 260 47.21 -15.23 2.64
CA THR A 260 45.81 -14.85 2.92
C THR A 260 45.56 -13.35 2.79
N TYR A 261 46.58 -12.51 3.05
CA TYR A 261 46.49 -11.05 2.92
C TYR A 261 46.08 -10.58 1.52
N TYR A 262 46.47 -11.31 0.47
CA TYR A 262 46.13 -10.94 -0.90
C TYR A 262 44.62 -11.01 -1.18
N LEU A 263 43.83 -11.68 -0.33
CA LEU A 263 42.38 -11.74 -0.50
C LEU A 263 41.65 -10.42 -0.18
N TRP A 264 42.35 -9.42 0.34
CA TRP A 264 41.75 -8.12 0.66
C TRP A 264 42.75 -6.96 0.47
N ASP A 265 43.75 -7.14 -0.38
CA ASP A 265 44.75 -6.11 -0.69
C ASP A 265 44.27 -5.11 -1.76
N LYS A 266 43.03 -5.30 -2.25
CA LYS A 266 42.37 -4.52 -3.31
C LYS A 266 42.91 -4.79 -4.71
N SER A 267 43.67 -5.87 -4.89
CA SER A 267 44.11 -6.38 -6.19
C SER A 267 43.27 -7.60 -6.58
N THR A 268 42.64 -7.56 -7.75
CA THR A 268 41.96 -8.74 -8.31
C THR A 268 42.89 -9.60 -9.19
N GLY A 269 44.18 -9.24 -9.25
CA GLY A 269 45.20 -9.93 -10.03
C GLY A 269 45.95 -11.00 -9.24
N GLU A 270 47.07 -11.46 -9.79
CA GLU A 270 47.97 -12.42 -9.13
C GLU A 270 49.19 -11.70 -8.51
N PRO A 271 49.73 -12.18 -7.37
CA PRO A 271 49.31 -13.36 -6.61
C PRO A 271 48.03 -13.13 -5.77
N GLY A 272 47.39 -14.23 -5.39
CA GLY A 272 46.26 -14.30 -4.45
C GLY A 272 46.59 -15.16 -3.23
N PHE A 273 45.61 -15.87 -2.69
CA PHE A 273 45.79 -16.96 -1.73
C PHE A 273 45.82 -18.32 -2.43
N HIS A 274 46.68 -19.23 -1.98
CA HIS A 274 46.78 -20.59 -2.50
C HIS A 274 47.11 -21.57 -1.37
N THR A 275 46.45 -22.74 -1.33
CA THR A 275 46.78 -23.80 -0.36
C THR A 275 47.77 -24.82 -0.95
N PRO A 276 48.54 -25.57 -0.14
CA PRO A 276 49.14 -26.80 -0.65
C PRO A 276 48.06 -27.81 -1.08
N GLY A 277 48.48 -28.90 -1.72
CA GLY A 277 47.59 -30.01 -2.02
C GLY A 277 47.11 -30.73 -0.75
N GLN A 278 45.80 -30.86 -0.57
CA GLN A 278 45.13 -31.49 0.58
C GLN A 278 43.75 -32.07 0.20
N ASN A 279 43.27 -33.05 0.96
CA ASN A 279 41.92 -33.60 0.78
C ASN A 279 40.85 -32.57 1.12
N PHE A 280 39.80 -32.48 0.29
CA PHE A 280 38.62 -31.69 0.62
C PHE A 280 37.82 -32.30 1.78
N PRO A 281 37.11 -31.46 2.57
CA PRO A 281 37.02 -30.02 2.44
C PRO A 281 38.28 -29.28 2.91
N ILE A 282 38.56 -28.13 2.30
CA ILE A 282 39.68 -27.23 2.63
C ILE A 282 39.10 -25.97 3.25
N TRP A 283 39.71 -25.44 4.32
CA TRP A 283 39.26 -24.18 4.90
C TRP A 283 40.39 -23.33 5.47
N PHE A 284 40.14 -22.04 5.53
CA PHE A 284 40.95 -21.05 6.22
C PHE A 284 40.05 -20.08 6.99
N THR A 285 40.65 -19.41 7.98
CA THR A 285 39.94 -18.47 8.86
C THR A 285 40.61 -17.09 8.83
N PHE A 286 39.79 -16.05 8.88
CA PHE A 286 40.25 -14.67 9.01
C PHE A 286 39.39 -13.89 10.02
N ASP A 287 40.01 -12.89 10.64
CA ASP A 287 39.37 -11.90 11.49
C ASP A 287 39.00 -10.70 10.63
N MET A 288 37.71 -10.33 10.56
CA MET A 288 37.29 -9.09 9.89
C MET A 288 37.68 -7.82 10.66
N GLY A 289 38.17 -7.95 11.89
CA GLY A 289 38.51 -6.88 12.82
C GLY A 289 37.30 -6.08 13.33
N GLN A 290 36.10 -6.41 12.87
CA GLN A 290 34.82 -5.84 13.27
C GLN A 290 33.74 -6.92 13.27
N SER A 291 32.77 -6.80 14.18
CA SER A 291 31.57 -7.65 14.15
C SER A 291 30.53 -7.03 13.21
N ALA A 292 30.01 -7.82 12.27
CA ALA A 292 29.13 -7.32 11.21
C ALA A 292 28.02 -8.31 10.85
N SER A 293 26.80 -7.79 10.62
CA SER A 293 25.69 -8.53 10.02
C SER A 293 25.87 -8.57 8.50
N LEU A 294 26.31 -9.72 7.99
CA LEU A 294 26.71 -9.87 6.59
C LEU A 294 25.50 -9.94 5.66
N ALA A 295 25.59 -9.21 4.54
CA ALA A 295 24.53 -9.12 3.53
C ALA A 295 24.96 -9.75 2.20
N LYS A 296 26.18 -9.46 1.74
CA LYS A 296 26.72 -9.96 0.47
C LYS A 296 28.21 -10.29 0.61
N MET A 297 28.69 -11.12 -0.29
CA MET A 297 30.11 -11.35 -0.53
C MET A 297 30.37 -11.25 -2.03
N LYS A 298 31.53 -10.76 -2.42
CA LYS A 298 32.08 -10.96 -3.77
C LYS A 298 33.38 -11.72 -3.68
N ILE A 299 33.67 -12.55 -4.68
CA ILE A 299 34.97 -13.19 -4.83
C ILE A 299 35.50 -12.95 -6.25
N TRP A 300 36.83 -12.92 -6.38
CA TRP A 300 37.51 -12.90 -7.67
C TRP A 300 38.44 -14.11 -7.78
N GLN A 301 38.16 -14.96 -8.76
CA GLN A 301 38.97 -16.09 -9.19
C GLN A 301 40.30 -15.65 -9.77
N ARG A 302 41.24 -16.61 -9.80
CA ARG A 302 42.47 -16.49 -10.56
C ARG A 302 42.17 -16.50 -12.05
N GLU A 303 42.32 -15.35 -12.71
CA GLU A 303 41.92 -15.17 -14.12
C GLU A 303 42.74 -16.03 -15.10
N SER A 304 44.04 -16.25 -14.88
CA SER A 304 44.86 -17.14 -15.74
C SER A 304 44.39 -18.59 -15.75
N GLY A 305 43.57 -18.97 -14.75
CA GLY A 305 42.96 -20.27 -14.58
C GLY A 305 41.44 -20.20 -14.43
N LEU A 306 40.79 -19.19 -15.02
CA LEU A 306 39.38 -18.86 -14.79
C LEU A 306 38.45 -20.07 -15.03
N TYR A 307 37.57 -20.36 -14.04
CA TYR A 307 36.71 -21.55 -13.98
C TYR A 307 37.46 -22.87 -14.19
N ASN A 308 38.69 -22.95 -13.67
CA ASN A 308 39.56 -24.12 -13.72
C ASN A 308 40.47 -24.18 -12.46
N TYR A 309 41.31 -25.22 -12.38
CA TYR A 309 42.29 -25.46 -11.32
C TYR A 309 41.67 -25.36 -9.92
N GLY A 310 42.28 -24.58 -9.02
CA GLY A 310 41.86 -24.40 -7.63
C GLY A 310 40.79 -23.33 -7.42
N ASN A 311 40.21 -22.75 -8.48
CA ASN A 311 39.14 -21.77 -8.29
C ASN A 311 37.90 -22.42 -7.65
N PRO A 312 37.29 -21.81 -6.63
CA PRO A 312 36.23 -22.43 -5.84
C PRO A 312 34.95 -22.59 -6.65
N LYS A 313 34.35 -23.78 -6.60
CA LYS A 313 33.06 -24.06 -7.26
C LYS A 313 31.94 -24.23 -6.24
N ARG A 314 32.16 -24.96 -5.15
CA ARG A 314 31.21 -25.09 -4.04
C ARG A 314 31.89 -24.82 -2.73
N PHE A 315 31.27 -24.00 -1.90
CA PHE A 315 31.84 -23.60 -0.62
C PHE A 315 30.76 -23.21 0.40
N GLU A 316 31.18 -23.12 1.64
CA GLU A 316 30.37 -22.75 2.80
C GLU A 316 31.08 -21.65 3.58
N ILE A 317 30.29 -20.70 4.10
CA ILE A 317 30.80 -19.63 4.95
C ILE A 317 30.26 -19.81 6.36
N TYR A 318 31.15 -19.72 7.34
CA TYR A 318 30.82 -19.82 8.76
C TYR A 318 31.23 -18.54 9.50
N GLY A 319 30.45 -18.16 10.50
CA GLY A 319 30.71 -17.01 11.37
C GLY A 319 30.88 -17.43 12.83
N SER A 320 31.77 -16.75 13.55
CA SER A 320 31.92 -16.89 15.00
C SER A 320 32.29 -15.55 15.65
N ASN A 321 31.95 -15.42 16.94
CA ASN A 321 32.47 -14.35 17.80
C ASN A 321 33.43 -14.89 18.89
N ASN A 322 33.56 -16.22 19.00
CA ASN A 322 34.43 -16.89 19.96
C ASN A 322 34.89 -18.24 19.39
N PRO A 323 35.72 -18.23 18.32
CA PRO A 323 36.15 -19.44 17.66
C PRO A 323 36.93 -20.34 18.63
N SER A 324 36.73 -21.65 18.53
CA SER A 324 37.47 -22.60 19.36
C SER A 324 38.97 -22.55 19.07
N SER A 325 39.78 -22.48 20.12
CA SER A 325 41.25 -22.39 20.01
C SER A 325 41.90 -23.66 19.45
N ASN A 326 41.23 -24.81 19.53
CA ASN A 326 41.69 -26.07 18.93
C ASN A 326 41.42 -26.12 17.41
N GLY A 327 40.71 -25.13 16.86
CA GLY A 327 40.39 -25.00 15.43
C GLY A 327 39.16 -25.77 14.96
N ASP A 328 38.52 -26.59 15.79
CA ASP A 328 37.32 -27.31 15.40
C ASP A 328 36.14 -26.37 15.04
N PHE A 329 35.02 -26.95 14.61
CA PHE A 329 33.82 -26.21 14.25
C PHE A 329 32.91 -25.88 15.46
N SER A 330 33.35 -26.12 16.70
CA SER A 330 32.59 -25.66 17.86
C SER A 330 32.56 -24.13 17.92
N ASN A 331 31.43 -23.56 18.33
CA ASN A 331 31.14 -22.12 18.30
C ASN A 331 31.12 -21.48 16.91
N TRP A 332 31.04 -22.28 15.84
CA TRP A 332 30.82 -21.78 14.47
C TRP A 332 29.37 -21.94 14.05
N VAL A 333 28.81 -20.91 13.44
CA VAL A 333 27.48 -20.94 12.83
C VAL A 333 27.65 -20.91 11.31
N LYS A 334 27.06 -21.89 10.63
CA LYS A 334 27.00 -21.89 9.16
C LYS A 334 26.09 -20.76 8.70
N LEU A 335 26.63 -19.81 7.94
CA LEU A 335 25.90 -18.64 7.44
C LEU A 335 25.21 -18.94 6.11
N ALA A 336 25.92 -19.64 5.21
CA ALA A 336 25.39 -19.98 3.88
C ALA A 336 26.22 -21.09 3.20
N SER A 337 25.62 -21.71 2.19
CA SER A 337 26.30 -22.53 1.18
C SER A 337 26.14 -21.86 -0.17
N PHE A 338 27.20 -21.83 -0.96
CA PHE A 338 27.23 -21.17 -2.25
C PHE A 338 27.81 -22.09 -3.33
N THR A 339 27.39 -21.83 -4.56
CA THR A 339 27.92 -22.48 -5.77
C THR A 339 28.26 -21.38 -6.76
N SER A 340 29.52 -21.35 -7.22
CA SER A 340 29.97 -20.46 -8.28
C SER A 340 29.29 -20.82 -9.59
N VAL A 341 28.93 -19.81 -10.37
CA VAL A 341 28.25 -19.91 -11.65
C VAL A 341 29.18 -19.44 -12.75
N LYS A 342 29.35 -20.29 -13.76
CA LYS A 342 29.94 -19.91 -15.04
C LYS A 342 28.81 -19.55 -16.01
N PRO A 343 28.63 -18.27 -16.40
CA PRO A 343 27.51 -17.83 -17.21
C PRO A 343 27.30 -18.62 -18.51
N SER A 344 28.39 -18.97 -19.20
CA SER A 344 28.28 -19.69 -20.48
C SER A 344 27.89 -21.16 -20.34
N GLY A 345 28.10 -21.76 -19.16
CA GLY A 345 27.93 -23.20 -18.96
C GLY A 345 28.88 -24.09 -19.78
N LEU A 346 29.85 -23.51 -20.51
CA LEU A 346 30.79 -24.28 -21.33
C LEU A 346 31.75 -25.13 -20.48
N PRO A 347 32.31 -26.20 -21.05
CA PRO A 347 33.29 -27.04 -20.34
C PRO A 347 34.48 -26.25 -19.77
N VAL A 348 35.10 -26.82 -18.73
CA VAL A 348 36.35 -26.31 -18.15
C VAL A 348 37.42 -26.16 -19.25
N GLY A 349 38.13 -25.02 -19.25
CA GLY A 349 39.13 -24.68 -20.27
C GLY A 349 38.60 -23.87 -21.46
N GLN A 350 37.29 -23.60 -21.54
CA GLN A 350 36.69 -22.73 -22.56
C GLN A 350 35.96 -21.56 -21.90
N ASN A 351 36.42 -20.32 -22.08
CA ASN A 351 35.79 -19.14 -21.50
C ASN A 351 35.33 -18.18 -22.59
N THR A 352 34.16 -17.58 -22.38
CA THR A 352 33.58 -16.54 -23.24
C THR A 352 33.83 -15.14 -22.68
N ASP A 353 33.56 -14.11 -23.47
CA ASP A 353 33.60 -12.72 -22.99
C ASP A 353 32.60 -12.46 -21.86
N ALA A 354 31.46 -13.16 -21.85
CA ALA A 354 30.48 -13.08 -20.76
C ALA A 354 31.04 -13.67 -19.45
N ASP A 355 31.78 -14.77 -19.52
CA ASP A 355 32.43 -15.39 -18.37
C ASP A 355 33.50 -14.46 -17.76
N LEU A 356 34.31 -13.83 -18.64
CA LEU A 356 35.34 -12.86 -18.26
C LEU A 356 34.72 -11.59 -17.66
N ALA A 357 33.67 -11.06 -18.27
CA ALA A 357 32.99 -9.86 -17.76
C ALA A 357 32.32 -10.09 -16.40
N PHE A 358 31.67 -11.24 -16.22
CA PHE A 358 31.06 -11.62 -14.95
C PHE A 358 32.10 -11.76 -13.84
N GLU A 359 33.22 -12.43 -14.13
CA GLU A 359 34.31 -12.59 -13.17
C GLU A 359 34.96 -11.26 -12.81
N ARG A 360 35.30 -10.41 -13.80
CA ARG A 360 35.94 -9.10 -13.56
C ARG A 360 35.04 -8.17 -12.73
N ALA A 361 33.72 -8.32 -12.81
CA ALA A 361 32.77 -7.59 -11.97
C ALA A 361 32.73 -8.10 -10.50
N GLY A 362 33.35 -9.24 -10.22
CA GLY A 362 33.34 -9.97 -8.96
C GLY A 362 32.05 -10.74 -8.77
N GLU A 363 32.14 -12.07 -8.67
CA GLU A 363 30.97 -12.93 -8.55
C GLU A 363 30.22 -12.64 -7.24
N PRO A 364 28.95 -12.20 -7.29
CA PRO A 364 28.20 -11.82 -6.10
C PRO A 364 27.47 -13.01 -5.47
N PHE A 365 27.58 -13.12 -4.14
CA PHE A 365 26.87 -14.08 -3.30
C PHE A 365 26.05 -13.33 -2.25
N THR A 366 24.77 -13.67 -2.11
CA THR A 366 23.86 -13.01 -1.15
C THR A 366 23.59 -13.91 0.05
N PHE A 367 23.82 -13.40 1.25
CA PHE A 367 23.52 -14.11 2.49
C PHE A 367 22.02 -14.09 2.81
N PRO A 368 21.52 -15.02 3.64
CA PRO A 368 20.19 -14.90 4.22
C PRO A 368 19.98 -13.56 4.93
N ALA A 369 18.76 -13.02 4.90
CA ALA A 369 18.44 -11.79 5.62
C ALA A 369 18.55 -11.99 7.15
N ASN A 370 18.80 -10.90 7.88
CA ASN A 370 18.80 -10.84 9.34
C ASN A 370 19.81 -11.77 10.04
N LEU A 371 20.99 -11.98 9.45
CA LEU A 371 22.08 -12.68 10.14
C LEU A 371 22.50 -11.92 11.41
N ALA A 372 22.79 -12.68 12.47
CA ALA A 372 23.48 -12.12 13.63
C ALA A 372 24.87 -11.57 13.23
N PRO A 373 25.41 -10.57 13.94
CA PRO A 373 26.72 -10.04 13.62
C PRO A 373 27.84 -11.00 14.06
N TYR A 374 28.81 -11.23 13.18
CA TYR A 374 29.99 -12.07 13.43
C TYR A 374 31.27 -11.33 13.09
N ARG A 375 32.37 -11.66 13.78
CA ARG A 375 33.70 -11.07 13.56
C ARG A 375 34.66 -12.01 12.82
N TYR A 376 34.70 -13.27 13.21
CA TYR A 376 35.58 -14.27 12.60
C TYR A 376 34.83 -15.03 11.53
N ILE A 377 35.46 -15.18 10.36
CA ILE A 377 34.88 -15.84 9.21
C ILE A 377 35.77 -17.01 8.82
N ARG A 378 35.13 -18.16 8.58
CA ARG A 378 35.78 -19.34 8.03
C ARG A 378 35.20 -19.67 6.66
N PHE A 379 36.07 -19.73 5.68
CA PHE A 379 35.73 -20.05 4.29
C PHE A 379 36.08 -21.53 4.05
N LYS A 380 35.07 -22.36 3.80
CA LYS A 380 35.23 -23.81 3.63
C LYS A 380 34.87 -24.22 2.21
N VAL A 381 35.89 -24.58 1.42
CA VAL A 381 35.75 -25.06 0.06
C VAL A 381 35.44 -26.56 0.08
N LEU A 382 34.42 -26.95 -0.69
CA LEU A 382 33.99 -28.34 -0.86
C LEU A 382 34.42 -28.92 -2.21
N GLU A 383 34.47 -28.08 -3.24
CA GLU A 383 34.77 -28.46 -4.62
C GLU A 383 35.39 -27.26 -5.35
N THR A 384 36.37 -27.52 -6.22
CA THR A 384 36.96 -26.55 -7.15
C THR A 384 36.59 -26.87 -8.59
N TRP A 385 36.65 -25.87 -9.47
CA TRP A 385 36.27 -26.04 -10.87
C TRP A 385 37.16 -27.04 -11.62
N GLY A 386 38.46 -27.08 -11.34
CA GLY A 386 39.40 -27.99 -12.00
C GLY A 386 39.46 -29.40 -11.41
N GLY A 387 38.79 -29.67 -10.28
CA GLY A 387 38.83 -30.97 -9.59
C GLY A 387 40.16 -31.33 -8.94
N GLY A 388 41.13 -30.40 -8.91
CA GLY A 388 42.40 -30.58 -8.21
C GLY A 388 42.24 -30.47 -6.69
N ASN A 389 43.16 -31.05 -5.91
CA ASN A 389 43.11 -31.13 -4.45
C ASN A 389 43.67 -29.88 -3.73
N TYR A 390 43.47 -28.69 -4.28
CA TYR A 390 43.97 -27.43 -3.72
C TYR A 390 43.00 -26.30 -4.06
N PHE A 391 43.13 -25.19 -3.36
CA PHE A 391 42.29 -24.01 -3.53
C PHE A 391 43.13 -22.76 -3.77
N HIS A 392 42.66 -21.88 -4.66
CA HIS A 392 43.17 -20.53 -4.80
C HIS A 392 42.08 -19.51 -5.10
N LEU A 393 42.32 -18.27 -4.70
CA LEU A 393 41.42 -17.13 -4.92
C LEU A 393 42.25 -15.83 -4.92
N CYS A 394 41.89 -14.86 -5.76
CA CYS A 394 42.61 -13.60 -5.87
C CYS A 394 42.11 -12.58 -4.86
N GLU A 395 40.81 -12.33 -4.79
CA GLU A 395 40.25 -11.30 -3.90
C GLU A 395 38.90 -11.78 -3.32
N LEU A 396 38.53 -11.28 -2.14
CA LEU A 396 37.17 -11.33 -1.63
C LEU A 396 36.76 -9.98 -1.01
N THR A 397 35.47 -9.69 -1.06
CA THR A 397 34.88 -8.52 -0.41
C THR A 397 33.65 -8.94 0.38
N MET A 398 33.60 -8.58 1.66
CA MET A 398 32.43 -8.79 2.51
C MET A 398 31.64 -7.48 2.61
N TYR A 399 30.31 -7.57 2.52
CA TYR A 399 29.42 -6.43 2.69
C TYR A 399 28.50 -6.67 3.89
N LYS A 400 28.25 -5.62 4.65
CA LYS A 400 27.39 -5.63 5.84
C LYS A 400 26.16 -4.75 5.66
N THR A 401 25.08 -5.12 6.35
CA THR A 401 23.96 -4.22 6.54
C THR A 401 24.38 -3.06 7.44
N ASP A 402 24.08 -1.84 7.02
CA ASP A 402 24.27 -0.61 7.78
C ASP A 402 22.92 0.08 7.97
N LYS A 403 22.68 0.59 9.19
CA LYS A 403 21.38 1.10 9.64
C LYS A 403 21.39 2.62 9.70
#